data_AF-A0A7S2HC91-F1
#
_entry.id   AF-A0A7S2HC91-F1
#
_cell.length_a   1.000
_cell.length_b   1.000
_cell.length_c   1.000
_cell.angle_alpha   90.00
_cell.angle_beta   90.00
_cell.angle_gamma   90.00
#
_symmetry.space_group_name_H-M   'P 1'
#
loop_
_entity.id
_entity.type
_entity.pdbx_description
1 polymer ?
#
loop_
_entity_poly.entity_id
_entity_poly.type
_entity_poly.pdbx_seq_one_letter_code
_entity_poly.pdbx_strand_id
1 'polypeptide(L)'
;DTATMDLRTGTPGFCAPELITPDEPYGKNVDVFSAGVLLYYMLFGESLFVIGTRNQGEIFQKTLACQVTFPDDTQLSRHARRFIQILLTRDPENRPTSSGALEAAKLLHIGRVEHAAMVLTGEVDWQDAEGELLANVE
;
A
#
# COMPACT_ATOMS: atom_id res chain seq x y z
N ASP A 1 -4.21 8.13 26.99
CA ASP A 1 -4.56 6.72 26.77
C ASP A 1 -3.65 6.03 25.77
N THR A 2 -2.46 5.65 26.25
CA THR A 2 -1.56 4.71 25.59
C THR A 2 -1.90 3.32 26.11
N ALA A 3 -2.99 2.74 25.60
CA ALA A 3 -3.24 1.32 25.78
C ALA A 3 -2.21 0.57 24.91
N THR A 4 -1.19 -0.01 25.52
CA THR A 4 -0.36 -1.02 24.88
C THR A 4 -1.28 -2.18 24.49
N MET A 5 -1.39 -2.44 23.20
CA MET A 5 -2.00 -3.67 22.74
C MET A 5 -1.01 -4.79 23.09
N ASP A 6 -1.33 -5.62 24.08
CA ASP A 6 -0.40 -6.65 24.56
C ASP A 6 -0.52 -7.98 23.80
N LEU A 7 -1.53 -8.12 22.93
CA LEU A 7 -1.81 -9.33 22.19
C LEU A 7 -1.36 -9.22 20.72
N ARG A 8 -0.22 -9.85 20.41
CA ARG A 8 0.33 -9.95 19.06
C ARG A 8 -0.42 -11.01 18.26
N THR A 9 -1.39 -10.56 17.46
CA THR A 9 -2.17 -11.41 16.54
C THR A 9 -2.17 -10.79 15.15
N GLY A 10 -2.21 -11.62 14.11
CA GLY A 10 -2.35 -11.16 12.74
C GLY A 10 -2.03 -12.24 11.72
N THR A 11 -2.53 -12.06 10.50
CA THR A 11 -2.29 -12.99 9.39
C THR A 11 -0.88 -12.76 8.84
N PRO A 12 -0.02 -13.81 8.79
CA PRO A 12 1.29 -13.69 8.18
C PRO A 12 1.21 -13.09 6.77
N GLY A 13 2.09 -12.12 6.50
CA GLY A 13 2.11 -11.38 5.24
C GLY A 13 1.28 -10.10 5.21
N PHE A 14 0.43 -9.84 6.23
CA PHE A 14 -0.27 -8.55 6.41
C PHE A 14 0.24 -7.78 7.63
N CYS A 15 0.84 -8.46 8.61
CA CYS A 15 1.37 -7.85 9.81
C CYS A 15 2.52 -6.87 9.53
N ALA A 16 2.54 -5.77 10.28
CA ALA A 16 3.64 -4.81 10.30
C ALA A 16 4.92 -5.41 10.93
N PRO A 17 6.12 -4.94 10.56
CA PRO A 17 7.39 -5.47 11.07
C PRO A 17 7.54 -5.36 12.60
N GLU A 18 7.07 -4.28 13.21
CA GLU A 18 7.09 -4.07 14.66
C GLU A 18 6.17 -5.03 15.42
N LEU A 19 5.09 -5.51 14.77
CA LEU A 19 4.16 -6.47 15.38
C LEU A 19 4.79 -7.87 15.49
N ILE A 20 5.64 -8.25 14.53
CA ILE A 20 6.33 -9.54 14.49
C ILE A 20 7.71 -9.51 15.17
N THR A 21 8.29 -8.33 15.44
CA THR A 21 9.59 -8.18 16.12
C THR A 21 9.40 -8.24 17.64
N PRO A 22 9.96 -9.24 18.35
CA PRO A 22 9.81 -9.34 19.81
C PRO A 22 10.21 -8.05 20.52
N ASP A 23 9.50 -7.73 21.60
CA ASP A 23 9.78 -6.58 22.50
C ASP A 23 9.72 -5.18 21.85
N GLU A 24 9.41 -5.08 20.57
CA GLU A 24 9.14 -3.79 19.91
C GLU A 24 7.72 -3.30 20.27
N PRO A 25 7.58 -2.05 20.75
CA PRO A 25 6.27 -1.46 21.00
C PRO A 25 5.58 -1.20 19.66
N TYR A 26 4.26 -1.39 19.64
CA TYR A 26 3.45 -1.09 18.46
C TYR A 26 2.23 -0.25 18.84
N GLY A 27 1.75 0.51 17.87
CA GLY A 27 0.59 1.37 18.01
C GLY A 27 -0.35 1.24 16.81
N LYS A 28 -1.24 2.21 16.65
CA LYS A 28 -2.27 2.21 15.58
C LYS A 28 -1.69 2.22 14.16
N ASN A 29 -0.40 2.51 14.00
CA ASN A 29 0.26 2.55 12.68
C ASN A 29 0.43 1.16 12.04
N VAL A 30 0.27 0.07 12.80
CA VAL A 30 0.25 -1.29 12.23
C VAL A 30 -0.89 -1.49 11.23
N ASP A 31 -2.01 -0.78 11.40
CA ASP A 31 -3.17 -0.83 10.51
C ASP A 31 -2.87 -0.13 9.17
N VAL A 32 -2.05 0.92 9.18
CA VAL A 32 -1.63 1.64 7.95
C VAL A 32 -0.76 0.73 7.09
N PHE A 33 0.16 0.00 7.71
CA PHE A 33 0.96 -1.01 7.01
C PHE A 33 0.08 -2.12 6.43
N SER A 34 -0.84 -2.66 7.23
CA SER A 34 -1.78 -3.69 6.80
C SER A 34 -2.65 -3.21 5.61
N ALA A 35 -3.09 -1.96 5.65
CA ALA A 35 -3.81 -1.33 4.54
C ALA A 35 -2.94 -1.17 3.28
N GLY A 36 -1.65 -0.88 3.43
CA GLY A 36 -0.69 -0.86 2.32
C GLY A 36 -0.53 -2.23 1.65
N VAL A 37 -0.43 -3.31 2.45
CA VAL A 37 -0.37 -4.68 1.93
C VAL A 37 -1.67 -5.02 1.21
N LEU A 38 -2.82 -4.68 1.81
CA LEU A 38 -4.13 -4.93 1.21
C LEU A 38 -4.30 -4.15 -0.10
N LEU A 39 -3.87 -2.88 -0.14
CA LEU A 39 -3.90 -2.08 -1.36
C LEU A 39 -3.06 -2.73 -2.47
N TYR A 40 -1.85 -3.19 -2.15
CA TYR A 40 -1.03 -3.95 -3.09
C TYR A 40 -1.77 -5.21 -3.58
N TYR A 41 -2.33 -5.99 -2.65
CA TYR A 41 -3.09 -7.20 -2.98
C TYR A 41 -4.30 -6.90 -3.90
N MET A 42 -5.03 -5.81 -3.67
CA MET A 42 -6.15 -5.41 -4.52
C MET A 42 -5.71 -5.02 -5.94
N LEU A 43 -4.52 -4.46 -6.10
CA LEU A 43 -4.01 -4.04 -7.41
C LEU A 43 -3.40 -5.19 -8.22
N PHE A 44 -2.78 -6.17 -7.55
CA PHE A 44 -1.97 -7.20 -8.20
C PHE A 44 -2.49 -8.63 -8.00
N GLY A 45 -3.47 -8.85 -7.12
CA GLY A 45 -4.06 -10.16 -6.83
C GLY A 45 -3.20 -11.08 -5.96
N GLU A 46 -1.98 -10.69 -5.58
CA GLU A 46 -1.08 -11.46 -4.72
C GLU A 46 -0.48 -10.58 -3.62
N SER A 47 -0.32 -11.13 -2.41
CA SER A 47 0.22 -10.36 -1.28
C SER A 47 1.74 -10.29 -1.36
N LEU A 48 2.28 -9.09 -1.28
CA LEU A 48 3.69 -8.77 -1.51
C LEU A 48 4.67 -9.70 -0.77
N PHE A 49 4.40 -10.01 0.50
CA PHE A 49 5.34 -10.78 1.33
C PHE A 49 5.15 -12.30 1.23
N VAL A 50 4.11 -12.77 0.53
CA VAL A 50 3.88 -14.21 0.28
C VAL A 50 4.27 -14.63 -1.15
N ILE A 51 4.63 -13.69 -2.01
CA ILE A 51 5.03 -14.00 -3.40
C ILE A 51 6.16 -15.03 -3.39
N GLY A 52 5.93 -16.16 -4.06
CA GLY A 52 6.93 -17.21 -4.23
C GLY A 52 7.25 -18.04 -2.98
N THR A 53 6.50 -17.91 -1.88
CA THR A 53 6.73 -18.75 -0.67
C THR A 53 5.49 -18.92 0.20
N ARG A 54 5.34 -20.11 0.80
CA ARG A 54 4.34 -20.38 1.87
C ARG A 54 5.00 -20.57 3.23
N ASN A 55 6.32 -20.47 3.31
CA ASN A 55 7.05 -20.63 4.54
C ASN A 55 6.89 -19.38 5.41
N GLN A 56 6.33 -19.52 6.61
CA GLN A 56 6.08 -18.39 7.51
C GLN A 56 7.37 -17.66 7.90
N GLY A 57 8.48 -18.37 8.08
CA GLY A 57 9.78 -17.78 8.38
C GLY A 57 10.26 -16.87 7.26
N GLU A 58 10.15 -17.30 6.01
CA GLU A 58 10.50 -16.47 4.85
C GLU A 58 9.57 -15.27 4.69
N ILE A 59 8.26 -15.44 4.91
CA ILE A 59 7.29 -14.35 4.91
C ILE A 59 7.66 -13.30 5.96
N PHE A 60 8.05 -13.73 7.17
CA PHE A 60 8.52 -12.82 8.21
C PHE A 60 9.82 -12.11 7.82
N GLN A 61 10.79 -12.81 7.24
CA GLN A 61 12.02 -12.17 6.75
C GLN A 61 11.73 -11.10 5.69
N LYS A 62 10.83 -11.38 4.73
CA LYS A 62 10.39 -10.40 3.73
C LYS A 62 9.68 -9.20 4.35
N THR A 63 8.79 -9.47 5.32
CA THR A 63 8.07 -8.43 6.07
C THR A 63 9.05 -7.53 6.84
N LEU A 64 10.02 -8.12 7.54
CA LEU A 64 11.06 -7.39 8.26
C LEU A 64 11.95 -6.57 7.30
N ALA A 65 12.27 -7.10 6.12
CA ALA A 65 13.03 -6.37 5.11
C ALA A 65 12.23 -5.20 4.49
N CYS A 66 10.89 -5.20 4.61
CA CYS A 66 9.99 -4.23 3.98
C CYS A 66 10.30 -4.04 2.48
N GLN A 67 10.64 -5.14 1.81
CA GLN A 67 11.03 -5.11 0.41
C GLN A 67 9.80 -5.02 -0.48
N VAL A 68 9.48 -3.82 -0.95
CA VAL A 68 8.38 -3.56 -1.88
C VAL A 68 8.89 -3.65 -3.31
N THR A 69 8.50 -4.71 -4.01
CA THR A 69 8.69 -4.88 -5.45
C THR A 69 7.38 -4.70 -6.17
N PHE A 70 7.45 -4.27 -7.42
CA PHE A 70 6.29 -4.15 -8.31
C PHE A 70 6.61 -4.92 -9.59
N PRO A 71 5.63 -5.55 -10.26
CA PRO A 71 5.82 -6.12 -11.58
C PRO A 71 6.32 -5.06 -12.59
N ASP A 72 7.16 -5.47 -13.54
CA ASP A 72 7.74 -4.56 -14.54
C ASP A 72 6.69 -4.09 -15.57
N ASP A 73 5.66 -4.91 -15.80
CA ASP A 73 4.58 -4.72 -16.77
C ASP A 73 3.37 -3.94 -16.23
N THR A 74 3.47 -3.33 -15.04
CA THR A 74 2.35 -2.58 -14.46
C THR A 74 2.29 -1.12 -14.90
N GLN A 75 1.08 -0.67 -15.26
CA GLN A 75 0.75 0.74 -15.58
C GLN A 75 0.61 1.64 -14.34
N LEU A 76 1.08 1.20 -13.18
CA LEU A 76 0.98 1.96 -11.93
C LEU A 76 1.82 3.25 -11.98
N SER A 77 1.17 4.40 -11.75
CA SER A 77 1.83 5.70 -11.75
C SER A 77 2.93 5.79 -10.68
N ARG A 78 3.94 6.64 -10.92
CA ARG A 78 5.02 6.91 -9.95
C ARG A 78 4.50 7.33 -8.57
N HIS A 79 3.39 8.08 -8.54
CA HIS A 79 2.80 8.57 -7.30
C HIS A 79 2.10 7.45 -6.53
N ALA A 80 1.39 6.56 -7.22
CA ALA A 80 0.77 5.40 -6.59
C ALA A 80 1.80 4.39 -6.06
N ARG A 81 2.89 4.13 -6.82
CA ARG A 81 4.03 3.33 -6.33
C ARG A 81 4.62 3.93 -5.06
N ARG A 82 4.88 5.25 -5.08
CA ARG A 82 5.43 5.96 -3.92
C ARG A 82 4.48 5.91 -2.72
N PHE A 83 3.18 6.05 -2.95
CA PHE A 83 2.18 5.97 -1.92
C PHE A 83 2.19 4.60 -1.23
N ILE A 84 2.16 3.50 -2.00
CA ILE A 84 2.26 2.13 -1.45
C ILE A 84 3.56 1.96 -0.65
N GLN A 85 4.69 2.43 -1.18
CA GLN A 85 5.98 2.36 -0.47
C GLN A 85 5.97 3.12 0.86
N ILE A 86 5.31 4.29 0.92
CA ILE A 86 5.20 5.09 2.15
C ILE A 86 4.35 4.34 3.19
N LEU A 87 3.23 3.72 2.81
CA LEU A 87 2.41 2.91 3.72
C LEU A 87 3.18 1.70 4.27
N LEU A 88 4.06 1.11 3.45
CA LEU A 88 4.87 -0.07 3.76
C LEU A 88 6.27 0.26 4.31
N THR A 89 6.47 1.46 4.85
CA THR A 89 7.74 1.86 5.46
C THR A 89 8.00 1.05 6.74
N ARG A 90 9.25 0.63 6.99
CA ARG A 90 9.58 -0.18 8.18
C ARG A 90 9.26 0.56 9.48
N ASP A 91 9.79 1.77 9.62
CA ASP A 91 9.64 2.58 10.82
C ASP A 91 8.22 3.19 10.89
N PRO A 92 7.41 2.87 11.93
CA PRO A 92 6.06 3.39 12.07
C PRO A 92 6.00 4.92 12.21
N GLU A 93 7.04 5.58 12.71
CA GLU A 93 7.05 7.05 12.84
C GLU A 93 7.21 7.75 11.48
N ASN A 94 7.75 7.03 10.49
CA ASN A 94 7.90 7.51 9.12
C ASN A 94 6.69 7.15 8.23
N ARG A 95 5.71 6.41 8.76
CA ARG A 95 4.45 6.13 8.07
C ARG A 95 3.44 7.26 8.32
N PRO A 96 2.57 7.57 7.36
CA PRO A 96 1.52 8.55 7.55
C PRO A 96 0.52 8.06 8.61
N THR A 97 -0.16 9.00 9.26
CA THR A 97 -1.34 8.66 10.06
C THR A 97 -2.45 8.12 9.16
N SER A 98 -3.43 7.40 9.71
CA SER A 98 -4.56 6.89 8.94
C SER A 98 -5.33 8.00 8.21
N SER A 99 -5.45 9.20 8.82
CA SER A 99 -6.04 10.37 8.18
C SER A 99 -5.17 10.91 7.04
N GLY A 100 -3.85 11.02 7.25
CA GLY A 100 -2.92 11.45 6.21
C GLY A 100 -2.89 10.49 5.01
N ALA A 101 -2.94 9.18 5.27
CA ALA A 101 -3.05 8.15 4.23
C ALA A 101 -4.33 8.30 3.42
N LEU A 102 -5.47 8.57 4.07
CA LEU A 102 -6.76 8.79 3.40
C LEU A 102 -6.74 10.03 2.50
N GLU A 103 -6.18 11.15 2.97
CA GLU A 103 -6.08 12.37 2.16
C GLU A 103 -5.17 12.17 0.94
N ALA A 104 -4.03 11.50 1.11
CA ALA A 104 -3.16 11.15 0.00
C ALA A 104 -3.86 10.22 -1.01
N ALA A 105 -4.62 9.22 -0.56
CA ALA A 105 -5.37 8.33 -1.43
C ALA A 105 -6.41 9.07 -2.29
N LYS A 106 -7.11 10.05 -1.71
CA LYS A 106 -8.08 10.89 -2.43
C LYS A 106 -7.43 11.70 -3.56
N LEU A 107 -6.28 12.32 -3.28
CA LEU A 107 -5.50 13.08 -4.26
C LEU A 107 -5.03 12.22 -5.43
N LEU A 108 -4.79 10.94 -5.19
CA LEU A 108 -4.41 9.97 -6.21
C LEU A 108 -5.60 9.30 -6.90
N HIS A 109 -6.83 9.71 -6.56
CA HIS A 109 -8.08 9.11 -7.03
C HIS A 109 -8.19 7.59 -6.79
N ILE A 110 -7.46 7.06 -5.80
CA ILE A 110 -7.52 5.65 -5.39
C ILE A 110 -8.87 5.43 -4.70
N GLY A 111 -9.71 4.54 -5.26
CA GLY A 111 -11.03 4.20 -4.72
C GLY A 111 -12.24 4.77 -5.46
N ARG A 112 -12.06 5.52 -6.57
CA ARG A 112 -13.17 5.84 -7.48
C ARG A 112 -13.48 4.60 -8.34
N VAL A 113 -14.57 3.91 -7.98
CA VAL A 113 -15.02 2.63 -8.56
C VAL A 113 -15.24 2.70 -10.08
N GLU A 114 -15.50 3.90 -10.58
CA GLU A 114 -15.74 4.21 -12.00
C GLU A 114 -14.51 3.89 -12.87
N HIS A 115 -13.31 3.85 -12.27
CA HIS A 115 -12.02 3.66 -12.94
C HIS A 115 -11.24 2.43 -12.46
N ALA A 116 -11.83 1.54 -11.65
CA ALA A 116 -11.14 0.31 -11.25
C ALA A 116 -10.86 -0.59 -12.47
N ALA A 117 -11.72 -0.52 -13.50
CA ALA A 117 -11.45 -1.09 -14.82
C ALA A 117 -10.38 -0.29 -15.59
N MET A 118 -10.35 1.04 -15.46
CA MET A 118 -9.49 1.93 -16.25
C MET A 118 -8.00 1.89 -15.87
N VAL A 119 -7.66 1.52 -14.63
CA VAL A 119 -6.27 1.26 -14.23
C VAL A 119 -5.75 -0.08 -14.80
N LEU A 120 -6.66 -0.99 -15.21
CA LEU A 120 -6.32 -2.37 -15.58
C LEU A 120 -6.50 -2.71 -17.07
N THR A 121 -7.27 -1.95 -17.86
CA THR A 121 -7.56 -2.32 -19.27
C THR A 121 -6.84 -1.51 -20.35
N GLY A 122 -6.20 -0.38 -20.04
CA GLY A 122 -5.40 0.37 -21.02
C GLY A 122 -6.19 0.99 -22.20
N GLU A 123 -7.51 1.04 -22.14
CA GLU A 123 -8.37 1.56 -23.22
C GLU A 123 -8.78 3.02 -22.99
N VAL A 124 -7.83 3.96 -22.98
CA VAL A 124 -8.15 5.37 -23.20
C VAL A 124 -7.24 5.91 -24.28
N ASP A 125 -7.85 6.32 -25.40
CA ASP A 125 -7.21 7.14 -26.42
C ASP A 125 -6.99 8.54 -25.83
N TRP A 126 -5.73 8.86 -25.55
CA TRP A 126 -5.34 10.09 -24.87
C TRP A 126 -5.51 11.35 -25.72
N GLN A 127 -5.96 11.24 -26.97
CA GLN A 127 -6.13 12.38 -27.88
C GLN A 127 -7.33 13.28 -27.53
N ASP A 128 -8.35 12.77 -26.83
CA ASP A 128 -9.54 13.55 -26.49
C ASP A 128 -9.42 14.29 -25.13
N ALA A 129 -8.55 13.81 -24.23
CA ALA A 129 -8.42 14.34 -22.87
C ALA A 129 -7.53 15.61 -22.78
N GLU A 130 -6.64 15.83 -23.75
CA GLU A 130 -5.78 17.04 -23.77
C GLU A 130 -6.59 18.32 -24.04
N GLY A 131 -7.72 18.22 -24.76
CA GLY A 131 -8.56 19.35 -25.12
C GLY A 131 -9.32 19.98 -23.94
N GLU A 132 -9.83 19.16 -23.02
CA GLU A 132 -10.57 19.65 -21.84
C GLU A 132 -9.64 20.12 -20.71
N LEU A 133 -8.44 19.55 -20.61
CA LEU A 133 -7.45 19.95 -19.60
C LEU A 133 -6.85 21.33 -19.89
N LEU A 134 -6.69 21.72 -21.15
CA LEU A 134 -6.17 23.04 -21.53
C LEU A 134 -7.25 24.14 -21.57
N ALA A 135 -8.52 23.78 -21.73
CA ALA A 135 -9.63 24.74 -21.76
C ALA A 135 -10.02 25.31 -20.38
N ASN A 136 -9.66 24.62 -19.30
CA ASN A 136 -10.00 25.02 -17.92
C ASN A 136 -8.84 25.65 -17.14
N VAL A 137 -7.78 26.11 -17.85
CA VAL A 137 -6.60 26.76 -17.25
C VAL A 137 -6.44 28.23 -17.72
N GLU A 138 -7.45 28.83 -18.37
CA GLU A 138 -7.57 30.30 -18.47
C GLU A 138 -8.60 30.86 -17.48
#